data_AF-A0AAU4LH46-F1
#
_entry.id   AF-A0AAU4LH46-F1
#
_cell.length_a   1.000
_cell.length_b   1.000
_cell.length_c   1.000
_cell.angle_alpha   90.00
_cell.angle_beta   90.00
_cell.angle_gamma   90.00
#
_symmetry.space_group_name_H-M   'P 1'
#
loop_
_entity.id
_entity.type
_entity.pdbx_description
1 polymer ?
#
loop_
_entity_poly.entity_id
_entity_poly.type
_entity_poly.pdbx_seq_one_letter_code
_entity_poly.pdbx_strand_id
1 'polypeptide(L)'
;MARRTSRGLAAAATATVALFTLAGPAGSASASGSAPTAPQARVFMVNPVQSSGDQLLTDAKDAAGAVPTSAYAVAALRNLDGSGGLSGTWASVRSDTGASAKTTDVGSYTRHDDQFEQVMAYFWVNEAQEYLQGLGFGSELPGANNRAQPVRINQWGADNSFFTDKKAEIRFGKGGVDDAEDAEVIVHEYGHAVHHAQVPGFGTSLEAGSIGEAFGDYLAVEVGAHADAKYGWPMKADLACVADWDSVTYSSAPHCLRRIDGSKVYGDRVGEVHADGEIWSRALFDIRNALGARTADRIIINAQFGFAPDTSFKDAALKTIATAERMYGTSAADTVRSAFKGREIPGIQ
;
A
#
# COMPACT_ATOMS: atom_id res chain seq x y z
N MET A 1 72.85 29.15 4.57
CA MET A 1 73.16 28.44 3.31
C MET A 1 71.90 28.43 2.47
N ALA A 2 71.72 29.40 1.58
CA ALA A 2 72.09 29.40 0.17
C ALA A 2 70.93 28.92 -0.74
N ARG A 3 70.40 29.90 -1.48
CA ARG A 3 69.36 29.84 -2.53
C ARG A 3 69.61 28.73 -3.55
N ARG A 4 68.53 28.23 -4.18
CA ARG A 4 68.56 27.87 -5.60
C ARG A 4 67.20 28.07 -6.28
N THR A 5 67.16 29.08 -7.14
CA THR A 5 66.27 29.24 -8.29
C THR A 5 67.04 28.87 -9.56
N SER A 6 66.44 28.13 -10.48
CA SER A 6 66.66 28.22 -11.94
C SER A 6 65.67 27.28 -12.64
N ARG A 7 64.70 27.84 -13.36
CA ARG A 7 64.68 28.05 -14.83
C ARG A 7 64.32 26.78 -15.60
N GLY A 8 63.24 26.92 -16.38
CA GLY A 8 62.68 25.86 -17.21
C GLY A 8 63.47 25.56 -18.47
N LEU A 9 62.97 24.55 -19.17
CA LEU A 9 63.34 24.17 -20.52
C LEU A 9 62.06 23.72 -21.25
N ALA A 10 61.92 24.27 -22.45
CA ALA A 10 60.87 23.98 -23.41
C ALA A 10 60.98 22.55 -23.95
N ALA A 11 59.84 21.96 -24.32
CA ALA A 11 59.79 20.83 -25.24
C ALA A 11 58.67 21.08 -26.25
N ALA A 12 59.03 20.92 -27.52
CA ALA A 12 58.29 21.27 -28.72
C ALA A 12 57.01 20.43 -28.89
N ALA A 13 55.95 21.09 -29.33
CA ALA A 13 54.73 20.45 -29.82
C ALA A 13 54.86 20.18 -31.32
N THR A 14 54.77 18.91 -31.71
CA THR A 14 54.54 18.49 -33.10
C THR A 14 53.03 18.35 -33.33
N ALA A 15 52.54 19.05 -34.35
CA ALA A 15 51.15 19.11 -34.76
C ALA A 15 50.73 17.82 -35.48
N THR A 16 49.63 17.22 -35.04
CA THR A 16 48.82 16.29 -35.85
C THR A 16 47.53 16.98 -36.25
N VAL A 17 47.37 17.18 -37.55
CA VAL A 17 46.16 17.67 -38.20
C VAL A 17 45.10 16.58 -38.12
N ALA A 18 44.01 16.82 -37.40
CA ALA A 18 42.77 16.06 -37.52
C ALA A 18 41.72 16.96 -38.17
N LEU A 19 41.18 16.50 -39.30
CA LEU A 19 40.14 17.17 -40.07
C LEU A 19 38.87 17.36 -39.24
N PHE A 20 38.46 18.61 -39.04
CA PHE A 20 37.12 18.94 -38.56
C PHE A 20 36.11 18.73 -39.68
N THR A 21 35.26 17.70 -39.57
CA THR A 21 33.96 17.69 -40.24
C THR A 21 32.96 18.37 -39.32
N LEU A 22 32.50 19.56 -39.72
CA LEU A 22 31.41 20.27 -39.07
C LEU A 22 30.10 19.51 -39.33
N ALA A 23 29.72 18.62 -38.42
CA ALA A 23 28.33 18.15 -38.34
C ALA A 23 27.49 19.26 -37.70
N GLY A 24 26.54 19.82 -38.46
CA GLY A 24 25.57 20.79 -37.94
C GLY A 24 24.72 20.20 -36.81
N PRO A 25 24.05 21.05 -36.01
CA PRO A 25 23.26 20.58 -34.89
C PRO A 25 22.15 19.66 -35.39
N ALA A 26 22.17 18.40 -34.93
CA ALA A 26 21.06 17.49 -35.15
C ALA A 26 19.81 18.12 -34.53
N GLY A 27 18.84 18.47 -35.38
CA GLY A 27 17.54 18.93 -34.94
C GLY A 27 16.94 17.88 -34.02
N SER A 28 16.58 18.28 -32.80
CA SER A 28 15.79 17.48 -31.89
C SER A 28 14.43 17.24 -32.54
N ALA A 29 14.28 16.09 -33.19
CA ALA A 29 12.98 15.57 -33.57
C ALA A 29 12.18 15.41 -32.28
N SER A 30 11.24 16.33 -32.07
CA SER A 30 10.23 16.21 -31.04
C SER A 30 9.42 14.97 -31.40
N ALA A 31 9.67 13.86 -30.72
CA ALA A 31 8.84 12.68 -30.82
C ALA A 31 7.48 13.02 -30.22
N SER A 32 6.56 13.49 -31.07
CA SER A 32 5.14 13.66 -30.77
C SER A 32 4.41 12.31 -30.79
N GLY A 33 5.05 11.25 -30.29
CA GLY A 33 4.40 9.98 -30.05
C GLY A 33 3.65 10.08 -28.73
N SER A 34 2.33 9.92 -28.75
CA SER A 34 1.58 9.63 -27.54
C SER A 34 2.26 8.46 -26.83
N ALA A 35 2.57 8.60 -25.54
CA ALA A 35 3.03 7.47 -24.74
C ALA A 35 2.08 6.29 -24.96
N PRO A 36 2.60 5.06 -25.16
CA PRO A 36 1.75 3.90 -25.38
C PRO A 36 0.71 3.81 -24.25
N THR A 37 -0.55 3.63 -24.62
CA THR A 37 -1.65 3.52 -23.67
C THR A 37 -1.40 2.31 -22.77
N ALA A 38 -1.46 2.51 -21.46
CA ALA A 38 -1.28 1.44 -20.49
C ALA A 38 -2.29 0.30 -20.71
N PRO A 39 -1.88 -0.99 -20.54
CA PRO A 39 -2.79 -2.13 -20.65
C PRO A 39 -4.01 -1.98 -19.75
N GLN A 40 -5.18 -2.37 -20.25
CA GLN A 40 -6.44 -2.30 -19.52
C GLN A 40 -6.74 -3.65 -18.88
N ALA A 41 -6.68 -3.70 -17.54
CA ALA A 41 -6.93 -4.87 -16.74
C ALA A 41 -8.39 -4.96 -16.29
N ARG A 42 -8.86 -6.19 -16.11
CA ARG A 42 -10.07 -6.47 -15.34
C ARG A 42 -9.68 -6.60 -13.87
N VAL A 43 -10.35 -5.86 -13.00
CA VAL A 43 -10.13 -5.86 -11.54
C VAL A 43 -11.49 -5.84 -10.83
N PHE A 44 -11.53 -6.24 -9.56
CA PHE A 44 -12.66 -5.91 -8.70
C PHE A 44 -12.60 -4.44 -8.24
N MET A 45 -13.77 -3.83 -8.08
CA MET A 45 -13.93 -2.52 -7.46
C MET A 45 -13.87 -2.67 -5.94
N VAL A 46 -12.66 -2.51 -5.39
CA VAL A 46 -12.26 -2.91 -4.03
C VAL A 46 -12.46 -4.40 -3.81
N ASN A 47 -13.70 -4.81 -3.55
CA ASN A 47 -14.11 -6.21 -3.53
C ASN A 47 -15.60 -6.34 -3.96
N PRO A 48 -16.05 -7.53 -4.36
CA PRO A 48 -17.40 -7.70 -4.91
C PRO A 48 -18.52 -7.54 -3.90
N VAL A 49 -18.31 -7.84 -2.60
CA VAL A 49 -19.32 -7.62 -1.55
C VAL A 49 -19.53 -6.11 -1.36
N GLN A 50 -18.45 -5.35 -1.27
CA GLN A 50 -18.50 -3.90 -1.09
C GLN A 50 -19.16 -3.19 -2.27
N SER A 51 -18.76 -3.51 -3.49
CA SER A 51 -19.26 -2.81 -4.69
C SER A 51 -20.70 -3.17 -5.08
N SER A 52 -21.15 -4.37 -4.72
CA SER A 52 -22.52 -4.84 -4.99
C SER A 52 -23.49 -4.59 -3.83
N GLY A 53 -23.00 -4.62 -2.58
CA GLY A 53 -23.79 -4.68 -1.36
C GLY A 53 -24.40 -6.07 -1.12
N ASP A 54 -24.03 -7.08 -1.91
CA ASP A 54 -24.61 -8.42 -1.85
C ASP A 54 -23.85 -9.30 -0.84
N GLN A 55 -24.49 -9.50 0.32
CA GLN A 55 -23.99 -10.35 1.41
C GLN A 55 -24.26 -11.84 1.18
N LEU A 56 -24.82 -12.23 0.03
CA LEU A 56 -25.10 -13.63 -0.34
C LEU A 56 -24.07 -14.19 -1.32
N LEU A 57 -23.08 -13.40 -1.73
CA LEU A 57 -21.99 -13.89 -2.57
C LEU A 57 -21.22 -14.99 -1.85
N THR A 58 -20.78 -15.99 -2.60
CA THR A 58 -19.95 -17.08 -2.10
C THR A 58 -18.83 -17.32 -3.08
N ASP A 59 -17.66 -17.74 -2.62
CA ASP A 59 -16.54 -18.12 -3.48
C ASP A 59 -16.96 -19.09 -4.61
N ALA A 60 -17.72 -20.14 -4.27
CA ALA A 60 -18.15 -21.17 -5.21
C ALA A 60 -17.00 -21.78 -6.06
N LYS A 61 -15.80 -21.92 -5.46
CA LYS A 61 -14.59 -22.50 -6.05
C LYS A 61 -14.15 -21.79 -7.32
N ASP A 62 -13.91 -20.48 -7.22
CA ASP A 62 -13.41 -19.65 -8.32
C ASP A 62 -14.32 -19.63 -9.56
N ALA A 63 -15.60 -20.00 -9.39
CA ALA A 63 -16.55 -19.96 -10.48
C ALA A 63 -16.73 -18.50 -10.92
N ALA A 64 -16.39 -18.19 -12.17
CA ALA A 64 -16.52 -16.83 -12.71
C ALA A 64 -17.95 -16.27 -12.63
N GLY A 65 -18.96 -17.15 -12.61
CA GLY A 65 -20.37 -16.77 -12.46
C GLY A 65 -20.82 -16.51 -11.01
N ALA A 66 -19.97 -16.74 -10.01
CA ALA A 66 -20.28 -16.51 -8.61
C ALA A 66 -20.35 -15.02 -8.26
N VAL A 67 -19.68 -14.18 -9.06
CA VAL A 67 -19.61 -12.73 -8.86
C VAL A 67 -20.23 -12.01 -10.07
N PRO A 68 -21.13 -11.04 -9.87
CA PRO A 68 -21.76 -10.33 -10.97
C PRO A 68 -20.74 -9.48 -11.73
N THR A 69 -20.93 -9.34 -13.05
CA THR A 69 -20.08 -8.49 -13.90
C THR A 69 -20.03 -7.03 -13.45
N SER A 70 -21.06 -6.56 -12.74
CA SER A 70 -21.14 -5.21 -12.16
C SER A 70 -20.22 -4.99 -10.96
N ALA A 71 -19.52 -6.02 -10.44
CA ALA A 71 -18.49 -5.88 -9.41
C ALA A 71 -17.08 -5.67 -10.00
N TYR A 72 -16.93 -5.84 -11.33
CA TYR A 72 -15.67 -5.65 -12.04
C TYR A 72 -15.57 -4.24 -12.64
N ALA A 73 -14.35 -3.74 -12.72
CA ALA A 73 -13.98 -2.56 -13.49
C ALA A 73 -12.89 -2.90 -14.52
N VAL A 74 -12.79 -2.04 -15.54
CA VAL A 74 -11.65 -2.00 -16.46
C VAL A 74 -10.77 -0.83 -16.04
N ALA A 75 -9.51 -1.09 -15.69
CA ALA A 75 -8.58 -0.08 -15.20
C ALA A 75 -7.20 -0.20 -15.83
N ALA A 76 -6.52 0.92 -16.04
CA ALA A 76 -5.17 0.95 -16.57
C ALA A 76 -4.15 0.39 -15.56
N LEU A 77 -3.33 -0.58 -15.98
CA LEU A 77 -2.16 -1.01 -15.21
C LEU A 77 -1.00 -0.03 -15.40
N ARG A 78 -0.76 0.77 -14.36
CA ARG A 78 0.24 1.85 -14.36
C ARG A 78 1.60 1.35 -13.91
N ASN A 79 2.64 2.16 -14.17
CA ASN A 79 4.00 1.97 -13.68
C ASN A 79 4.71 0.67 -14.13
N LEU A 80 4.23 0.01 -15.19
CA LEU A 80 4.88 -1.17 -15.78
C LEU A 80 6.26 -0.83 -16.36
N ASP A 81 7.19 -1.77 -16.24
CA ASP A 81 8.57 -1.64 -16.75
C ASP A 81 8.75 -2.01 -18.23
N GLY A 82 7.68 -2.46 -18.89
CA GLY A 82 7.69 -2.88 -20.30
C GLY A 82 8.24 -4.29 -20.55
N SER A 83 8.52 -5.09 -19.50
CA SER A 83 9.01 -6.47 -19.62
C SER A 83 7.98 -7.47 -20.19
N GLY A 84 6.72 -7.08 -20.26
CA GLY A 84 5.59 -7.93 -20.68
C GLY A 84 4.93 -8.68 -19.52
N GLY A 85 5.54 -8.73 -18.34
CA GLY A 85 4.97 -9.26 -17.10
C GLY A 85 4.50 -8.16 -16.13
N LEU A 86 4.01 -8.57 -14.96
CA LEU A 86 3.57 -7.67 -13.89
C LEU A 86 4.76 -7.22 -13.01
N SER A 87 5.65 -6.44 -13.62
CA SER A 87 6.77 -5.77 -12.96
C SER A 87 6.77 -4.29 -13.29
N GLY A 88 7.12 -3.46 -12.30
CA GLY A 88 7.06 -2.02 -12.43
C GLY A 88 7.76 -1.26 -11.31
N THR A 89 7.55 0.05 -11.29
CA THR A 89 8.18 0.96 -10.33
C THR A 89 7.82 0.64 -8.87
N TRP A 90 6.55 0.28 -8.62
CA TRP A 90 6.03 0.11 -7.25
C TRP A 90 5.70 -1.34 -6.87
N ALA A 91 5.56 -2.24 -7.84
CA ALA A 91 5.20 -3.63 -7.60
C ALA A 91 5.95 -4.58 -8.52
N SER A 92 6.29 -5.76 -8.01
CA SER A 92 6.76 -6.88 -8.83
C SER A 92 6.11 -8.17 -8.37
N VAL A 93 5.13 -8.64 -9.13
CA VAL A 93 4.32 -9.83 -8.83
C VAL A 93 4.93 -11.05 -9.53
N ARG A 94 5.05 -12.16 -8.79
CA ARG A 94 5.39 -13.48 -9.36
C ARG A 94 4.43 -14.53 -8.81
N SER A 95 4.06 -15.49 -9.64
CA SER A 95 3.38 -16.70 -9.20
C SER A 95 4.42 -17.69 -8.63
N ASP A 96 4.14 -18.28 -7.47
CA ASP A 96 4.94 -19.39 -6.92
C ASP A 96 4.47 -20.75 -7.47
N THR A 97 3.18 -20.86 -7.81
CA THR A 97 2.58 -22.05 -8.43
C THR A 97 1.60 -21.62 -9.52
N GLY A 98 1.96 -21.86 -10.78
CA GLY A 98 1.11 -21.54 -11.93
C GLY A 98 1.79 -20.66 -12.98
N ALA A 99 1.03 -20.28 -14.01
CA ALA A 99 1.53 -19.40 -15.06
C ALA A 99 1.52 -17.94 -14.59
N SER A 100 2.56 -17.20 -14.96
CA SER A 100 2.61 -15.75 -14.72
C SER A 100 1.63 -15.00 -15.63
N ALA A 101 0.97 -13.99 -15.08
CA ALA A 101 0.12 -13.07 -15.83
C ALA A 101 0.93 -12.32 -16.90
N LYS A 102 0.34 -12.15 -18.08
CA LYS A 102 0.92 -11.38 -19.19
C LYS A 102 0.16 -10.09 -19.38
N THR A 103 0.89 -8.99 -19.55
CA THR A 103 0.31 -7.64 -19.78
C THR A 103 -0.61 -7.56 -21.00
N THR A 104 -0.47 -8.44 -22.00
CA THR A 104 -1.35 -8.51 -23.17
C THR A 104 -2.74 -9.08 -22.87
N ASP A 105 -2.86 -9.84 -21.77
CA ASP A 105 -4.02 -10.69 -21.49
C ASP A 105 -4.80 -10.21 -20.24
N VAL A 106 -4.31 -9.16 -19.55
CA VAL A 106 -4.82 -8.70 -18.24
C VAL A 106 -6.30 -8.27 -18.22
N GLY A 107 -6.88 -7.91 -19.36
CA GLY A 107 -8.31 -7.60 -19.48
C GLY A 107 -9.21 -8.84 -19.62
N SER A 108 -8.61 -9.99 -19.91
CA SER A 108 -9.32 -11.24 -20.21
C SER A 108 -9.38 -12.20 -19.03
N TYR A 109 -8.42 -12.14 -18.11
CA TYR A 109 -8.42 -12.97 -16.91
C TYR A 109 -9.68 -12.70 -16.07
N THR A 110 -10.28 -13.79 -15.63
CA THR A 110 -11.42 -13.85 -14.71
C THR A 110 -10.94 -14.40 -13.38
N ARG A 111 -11.76 -14.31 -12.33
CA ARG A 111 -11.42 -14.94 -11.04
C ARG A 111 -11.18 -16.45 -11.09
N HIS A 112 -11.58 -17.11 -12.18
CA HIS A 112 -11.24 -18.53 -12.40
C HIS A 112 -9.76 -18.75 -12.75
N ASP A 113 -9.08 -17.70 -13.24
CA ASP A 113 -7.72 -17.76 -13.73
C ASP A 113 -6.75 -17.27 -12.65
N ASP A 114 -5.76 -18.08 -12.25
CA ASP A 114 -4.72 -17.72 -11.26
C ASP A 114 -3.97 -16.38 -11.53
N GLN A 115 -4.12 -15.86 -12.75
CA GLN A 115 -3.54 -14.60 -13.19
C GLN A 115 -4.38 -13.39 -12.76
N PHE A 116 -5.65 -13.57 -12.44
CA PHE A 116 -6.52 -12.50 -11.97
C PHE A 116 -6.06 -11.97 -10.60
N GLU A 117 -5.76 -12.84 -9.65
CA GLU A 117 -5.16 -12.45 -8.35
C GLU A 117 -3.81 -11.72 -8.53
N GLN A 118 -3.00 -12.15 -9.51
CA GLN A 118 -1.74 -11.46 -9.83
C GLN A 118 -1.99 -10.04 -10.35
N VAL A 119 -3.03 -9.85 -11.17
CA VAL A 119 -3.45 -8.55 -11.70
C VAL A 119 -3.99 -7.66 -10.59
N MET A 120 -4.85 -8.19 -9.72
CA MET A 120 -5.38 -7.50 -8.54
C MET A 120 -4.25 -7.03 -7.63
N ALA A 121 -3.32 -7.91 -7.26
CA ALA A 121 -2.18 -7.56 -6.42
C ALA A 121 -1.29 -6.47 -7.05
N TYR A 122 -1.03 -6.55 -8.36
CA TYR A 122 -0.26 -5.51 -9.04
C TYR A 122 -0.99 -4.16 -9.03
N PHE A 123 -2.28 -4.16 -9.31
CA PHE A 123 -3.10 -2.94 -9.35
C PHE A 123 -3.17 -2.27 -7.97
N TRP A 124 -3.52 -3.02 -6.93
CA TRP A 124 -3.77 -2.46 -5.60
C TRP A 124 -2.50 -2.04 -4.85
N VAL A 125 -1.37 -2.72 -5.06
CA VAL A 125 -0.07 -2.23 -4.56
C VAL A 125 0.31 -0.90 -5.22
N ASN A 126 0.03 -0.72 -6.52
CA ASN A 126 0.25 0.56 -7.18
C ASN A 126 -0.72 1.64 -6.68
N GLU A 127 -2.00 1.31 -6.49
CA GLU A 127 -3.00 2.25 -5.95
C GLU A 127 -2.61 2.73 -4.55
N ALA A 128 -2.19 1.83 -3.66
CA ALA A 128 -1.71 2.17 -2.32
C ALA A 128 -0.44 3.04 -2.36
N GLN A 129 0.54 2.70 -3.20
CA GLN A 129 1.75 3.51 -3.30
C GLN A 129 1.47 4.90 -3.89
N GLU A 130 0.61 5.00 -4.91
CA GLU A 130 0.19 6.28 -5.49
C GLU A 130 -0.61 7.12 -4.48
N TYR A 131 -1.41 6.49 -3.62
CA TYR A 131 -2.06 7.16 -2.50
C TYR A 131 -1.04 7.83 -1.57
N LEU A 132 0.00 7.08 -1.15
CA LEU A 132 1.08 7.62 -0.33
C LEU A 132 1.84 8.77 -1.04
N GLN A 133 2.11 8.64 -2.34
CA GLN A 133 2.70 9.72 -3.13
C GLN A 133 1.81 10.97 -3.19
N GLY A 134 0.49 10.79 -3.37
CA GLY A 134 -0.49 11.88 -3.39
C GLY A 134 -0.63 12.63 -2.05
N LEU A 135 -0.32 11.94 -0.95
CA LEU A 135 -0.18 12.56 0.37
C LEU A 135 1.14 13.32 0.56
N GLY A 136 2.09 13.19 -0.38
CA GLY A 136 3.39 13.88 -0.37
C GLY A 136 4.56 13.02 0.14
N PHE A 137 4.37 11.75 0.47
CA PHE A 137 5.48 10.87 0.87
C PHE A 137 6.38 10.56 -0.34
N GLY A 138 7.67 10.84 -0.24
CA GLY A 138 8.62 10.73 -1.37
C GLY A 138 8.84 12.05 -2.13
N SER A 139 8.11 13.11 -1.77
CA SER A 139 8.30 14.47 -2.31
C SER A 139 8.42 15.50 -1.19
N GLU A 140 7.34 15.77 -0.45
CA GLU A 140 7.29 16.71 0.68
C GLU A 140 7.69 16.07 2.01
N LEU A 141 7.39 14.78 2.17
CA LEU A 141 7.66 13.97 3.36
C LEU A 141 8.63 12.82 3.00
N PRO A 142 9.32 12.20 3.98
CA PRO A 142 10.16 11.03 3.72
C PRO A 142 9.39 9.93 2.97
N GLY A 143 10.04 9.16 2.10
CA GLY A 143 9.36 8.11 1.34
C GLY A 143 8.84 6.97 2.23
N ALA A 144 7.54 6.69 2.19
CA ALA A 144 6.93 5.51 2.82
C ALA A 144 6.84 4.38 1.79
N ASN A 145 7.56 3.27 2.03
CA ASN A 145 7.74 2.15 1.09
C ASN A 145 8.09 2.54 -0.37
N ASN A 146 8.89 3.59 -0.56
CA ASN A 146 9.24 4.19 -1.86
C ASN A 146 10.19 3.33 -2.72
N ARG A 147 9.78 2.09 -3.01
CA ARG A 147 10.48 1.06 -3.78
C ARG A 147 9.48 0.09 -4.41
N ALA A 148 9.94 -0.73 -5.34
CA ALA A 148 9.13 -1.85 -5.82
C ALA A 148 8.90 -2.87 -4.69
N GLN A 149 7.65 -3.19 -4.41
CA GLN A 149 7.25 -4.21 -3.44
C GLN A 149 7.17 -5.59 -4.12
N PRO A 150 8.00 -6.56 -3.73
CA PRO A 150 7.86 -7.93 -4.18
C PRO A 150 6.56 -8.55 -3.66
N VAL A 151 5.83 -9.19 -4.56
CA VAL A 151 4.60 -9.95 -4.23
C VAL A 151 4.72 -11.36 -4.79
N ARG A 152 4.21 -12.33 -4.02
CA ARG A 152 4.09 -13.74 -4.38
C ARG A 152 2.65 -14.19 -4.22
N ILE A 153 2.11 -14.74 -5.28
CA ILE A 153 0.78 -15.35 -5.27
C ILE A 153 0.90 -16.86 -5.14
N ASN A 154 -0.02 -17.46 -4.38
CA ASN A 154 -0.29 -18.88 -4.26
C ASN A 154 0.70 -19.66 -3.35
N GLN A 155 0.51 -19.53 -2.04
CA GLN A 155 1.05 -20.48 -1.07
C GLN A 155 0.01 -21.58 -0.77
N TRP A 156 0.09 -22.71 -1.49
CA TRP A 156 -0.48 -24.02 -1.09
C TRP A 156 -1.79 -23.98 -0.26
N GLY A 157 -2.90 -23.53 -0.85
CA GLY A 157 -4.27 -23.74 -0.34
C GLY A 157 -4.56 -23.29 1.08
N ALA A 158 -3.69 -22.47 1.68
CA ALA A 158 -3.92 -21.86 2.98
C ALA A 158 -4.73 -20.57 2.79
N ASP A 159 -5.69 -20.37 3.67
CA ASP A 159 -6.45 -19.12 3.87
C ASP A 159 -5.63 -18.25 4.81
N ASN A 160 -4.59 -17.60 4.26
CA ASN A 160 -3.67 -16.76 5.03
C ASN A 160 -2.74 -15.96 4.11
N SER A 161 -2.69 -14.65 4.36
CA SER A 161 -1.75 -13.71 3.76
C SER A 161 -0.77 -13.18 4.81
N PHE A 162 0.39 -12.71 4.35
CA PHE A 162 1.38 -12.07 5.22
C PHE A 162 2.47 -11.33 4.44
N PHE A 163 2.97 -10.25 5.04
CA PHE A 163 4.28 -9.70 4.76
C PHE A 163 5.36 -10.46 5.53
N THR A 164 6.50 -10.74 4.88
CA THR A 164 7.71 -11.24 5.56
C THR A 164 8.91 -10.33 5.30
N ASP A 165 9.63 -10.03 6.38
CA ASP A 165 10.90 -9.31 6.34
C ASP A 165 11.98 -10.06 5.52
N LYS A 166 11.88 -11.39 5.43
CA LYS A 166 12.72 -12.21 4.56
C LYS A 166 12.39 -11.90 3.10
N LYS A 167 13.30 -11.18 2.45
CA LYS A 167 13.13 -10.62 1.08
C LYS A 167 12.12 -9.47 0.98
N ALA A 168 11.61 -8.99 2.11
CA ALA A 168 10.61 -7.92 2.18
C ALA A 168 9.47 -8.16 1.18
N GLU A 169 8.86 -9.35 1.21
CA GLU A 169 7.86 -9.78 0.22
C GLU A 169 6.49 -9.99 0.86
N ILE A 170 5.45 -9.68 0.10
CA ILE A 170 4.06 -10.01 0.46
C ILE A 170 3.70 -11.35 -0.17
N ARG A 171 3.00 -12.20 0.58
CA ARG A 171 2.55 -13.53 0.16
C ARG A 171 1.04 -13.65 0.36
N PHE A 172 0.34 -14.12 -0.67
CA PHE A 172 -1.11 -14.34 -0.63
C PHE A 172 -1.47 -15.82 -0.72
N GLY A 173 -2.45 -16.22 0.09
CA GLY A 173 -3.09 -17.52 0.14
C GLY A 173 -4.07 -17.78 -1.00
N LYS A 174 -4.75 -18.93 -0.92
CA LYS A 174 -5.81 -19.40 -1.85
C LYS A 174 -6.89 -20.19 -1.10
N GLY A 175 -7.10 -19.90 0.17
CA GLY A 175 -8.00 -20.69 1.01
C GLY A 175 -9.33 -19.99 1.16
N GLY A 176 -10.43 -20.68 0.84
CA GLY A 176 -11.73 -20.03 0.82
C GLY A 176 -11.88 -19.18 -0.44
N VAL A 177 -11.99 -17.86 -0.27
CA VAL A 177 -11.78 -16.90 -1.36
C VAL A 177 -10.27 -16.77 -1.54
N ASP A 178 -9.79 -16.66 -2.76
CA ASP A 178 -8.38 -16.33 -2.98
C ASP A 178 -8.08 -14.93 -2.39
N ASP A 179 -7.19 -14.86 -1.38
CA ASP A 179 -6.96 -13.64 -0.59
C ASP A 179 -6.64 -12.39 -1.45
N ALA A 180 -5.97 -12.60 -2.59
CA ALA A 180 -5.63 -11.55 -3.55
C ALA A 180 -6.78 -11.19 -4.52
N GLU A 181 -8.00 -11.66 -4.27
CA GLU A 181 -9.23 -11.13 -4.84
C GLU A 181 -9.82 -9.97 -4.02
N ASP A 182 -9.43 -9.80 -2.76
CA ASP A 182 -9.88 -8.67 -1.93
C ASP A 182 -8.79 -7.59 -1.87
N ALA A 183 -9.11 -6.40 -2.38
CA ALA A 183 -8.21 -5.24 -2.33
C ALA A 183 -7.78 -4.90 -0.91
N GLU A 184 -8.66 -5.08 0.07
CA GLU A 184 -8.40 -4.69 1.45
C GLU A 184 -7.38 -5.62 2.09
N VAL A 185 -7.42 -6.92 1.77
CA VAL A 185 -6.37 -7.87 2.17
C VAL A 185 -5.03 -7.50 1.51
N ILE A 186 -5.04 -7.16 0.21
CA ILE A 186 -3.82 -6.75 -0.50
C ILE A 186 -3.17 -5.52 0.13
N VAL A 187 -3.98 -4.51 0.44
CA VAL A 187 -3.47 -3.24 0.99
C VAL A 187 -3.12 -3.38 2.47
N HIS A 188 -3.80 -4.24 3.23
CA HIS A 188 -3.44 -4.57 4.61
C HIS A 188 -1.98 -5.07 4.66
N GLU A 189 -1.63 -6.04 3.81
CA GLU A 189 -0.26 -6.57 3.73
C GLU A 189 0.74 -5.54 3.22
N TYR A 190 0.31 -4.66 2.32
CA TYR A 190 1.11 -3.52 1.91
C TYR A 190 1.36 -2.55 3.09
N GLY A 191 0.41 -2.41 4.02
CA GLY A 191 0.57 -1.67 5.26
C GLY A 191 1.72 -2.19 6.13
N HIS A 192 1.86 -3.52 6.25
CA HIS A 192 3.04 -4.11 6.91
C HIS A 192 4.35 -3.79 6.17
N ALA A 193 4.34 -3.82 4.84
CA ALA A 193 5.53 -3.45 4.04
C ALA A 193 5.92 -1.97 4.24
N VAL A 194 4.93 -1.09 4.38
CA VAL A 194 5.12 0.33 4.75
C VAL A 194 5.73 0.45 6.13
N HIS A 195 5.16 -0.20 7.14
CA HIS A 195 5.72 -0.19 8.49
C HIS A 195 7.16 -0.70 8.53
N HIS A 196 7.44 -1.84 7.89
CA HIS A 196 8.79 -2.38 7.81
C HIS A 196 9.78 -1.44 7.11
N ALA A 197 9.34 -0.72 6.07
CA ALA A 197 10.17 0.26 5.37
C ALA A 197 10.50 1.49 6.25
N GLN A 198 9.57 1.91 7.11
CA GLN A 198 9.75 3.05 8.01
C GLN A 198 10.54 2.65 9.28
N VAL A 199 10.24 1.47 9.82
CA VAL A 199 10.79 0.92 11.06
C VAL A 199 11.14 -0.55 10.84
N PRO A 200 12.36 -0.85 10.35
CA PRO A 200 12.79 -2.23 10.14
C PRO A 200 12.67 -3.07 11.42
N GLY A 201 11.97 -4.20 11.33
CA GLY A 201 11.71 -5.10 12.44
C GLY A 201 10.53 -4.70 13.33
N PHE A 202 9.66 -3.77 12.90
CA PHE A 202 8.44 -3.42 13.65
C PHE A 202 7.58 -4.64 14.01
N GLY A 203 6.95 -4.59 15.19
CA GLY A 203 6.07 -5.66 15.68
C GLY A 203 6.73 -6.65 16.63
N THR A 204 7.82 -6.28 17.33
CA THR A 204 8.51 -7.20 18.26
C THR A 204 7.83 -7.36 19.62
N SER A 205 6.83 -6.53 19.91
CA SER A 205 5.97 -6.61 21.10
C SER A 205 4.52 -6.80 20.69
N LEU A 206 3.67 -7.30 21.61
CA LEU A 206 2.23 -7.45 21.34
C LEU A 206 1.61 -6.11 20.89
N GLU A 207 1.91 -5.01 21.59
CA GLU A 207 1.36 -3.70 21.23
C GLU A 207 1.91 -3.19 19.89
N ALA A 208 3.19 -3.39 19.60
CA ALA A 208 3.73 -3.02 18.29
C ALA A 208 3.09 -3.85 17.16
N GLY A 209 2.87 -5.14 17.39
CA GLY A 209 2.14 -6.03 16.49
C GLY A 209 0.72 -5.53 16.24
N SER A 210 -0.03 -5.23 17.30
CA SER A 210 -1.38 -4.66 17.21
C SER A 210 -1.44 -3.31 16.50
N ILE A 211 -0.44 -2.43 16.68
CA ILE A 211 -0.33 -1.18 15.89
C ILE A 211 -0.12 -1.52 14.40
N GLY A 212 0.66 -2.56 14.12
CA GLY A 212 0.90 -3.09 12.78
C GLY A 212 -0.39 -3.53 12.09
N GLU A 213 -1.11 -4.46 12.72
CA GLU A 213 -2.40 -4.98 12.24
C GLU A 213 -3.41 -3.85 12.02
N ALA A 214 -3.52 -2.96 13.00
CA ALA A 214 -4.44 -1.83 12.96
C ALA A 214 -4.16 -0.84 11.83
N PHE A 215 -2.88 -0.61 11.52
CA PHE A 215 -2.48 0.24 10.41
C PHE A 215 -2.76 -0.44 9.06
N GLY A 216 -2.57 -1.75 8.95
CA GLY A 216 -2.97 -2.53 7.77
C GLY A 216 -4.45 -2.37 7.47
N ASP A 217 -5.32 -2.64 8.46
CA ASP A 217 -6.77 -2.51 8.34
C ASP A 217 -7.19 -1.07 7.99
N TYR A 218 -6.61 -0.08 8.67
CA TYR A 218 -6.88 1.33 8.39
C TYR A 218 -6.46 1.72 6.97
N LEU A 219 -5.24 1.40 6.55
CA LEU A 219 -4.74 1.76 5.23
C LEU A 219 -5.58 1.09 4.12
N ALA A 220 -6.00 -0.16 4.33
CA ALA A 220 -6.85 -0.90 3.41
C ALA A 220 -8.16 -0.16 3.12
N VAL A 221 -8.91 0.16 4.18
CA VAL A 221 -10.18 0.88 4.08
C VAL A 221 -10.00 2.25 3.41
N GLU A 222 -8.97 3.00 3.80
CA GLU A 222 -8.79 4.37 3.29
C GLU A 222 -8.29 4.44 1.84
N VAL A 223 -7.46 3.48 1.41
CA VAL A 223 -7.06 3.36 0.00
C VAL A 223 -8.24 2.89 -0.85
N GLY A 224 -9.05 1.95 -0.36
CA GLY A 224 -10.29 1.52 -1.02
C GLY A 224 -11.24 2.70 -1.25
N ALA A 225 -11.56 3.46 -0.19
CA ALA A 225 -12.39 4.66 -0.27
C ALA A 225 -11.83 5.73 -1.21
N HIS A 226 -10.49 5.91 -1.25
CA HIS A 226 -9.85 6.82 -2.18
C HIS A 226 -10.03 6.37 -3.63
N ALA A 227 -9.85 5.08 -3.91
CA ALA A 227 -10.04 4.50 -5.23
C ALA A 227 -11.51 4.65 -5.69
N ASP A 228 -12.47 4.37 -4.82
CA ASP A 228 -13.89 4.55 -5.12
C ASP A 228 -14.22 5.98 -5.54
N ALA A 229 -13.73 6.97 -4.78
CA ALA A 229 -13.92 8.37 -5.13
C ALA A 229 -13.19 8.77 -6.42
N LYS A 230 -11.98 8.25 -6.64
CA LYS A 230 -11.15 8.52 -7.82
C LYS A 230 -11.76 7.98 -9.11
N TYR A 231 -12.34 6.79 -9.06
CA TYR A 231 -12.89 6.10 -10.24
C TYR A 231 -14.41 6.21 -10.36
N GLY A 232 -15.10 6.73 -9.34
CA GLY A 232 -16.56 6.80 -9.28
C GLY A 232 -17.21 5.42 -9.10
N TRP A 233 -16.53 4.51 -8.40
CA TRP A 233 -17.04 3.18 -8.10
C TRP A 233 -18.06 3.22 -6.97
N PRO A 234 -19.02 2.27 -6.94
CA PRO A 234 -20.00 2.21 -5.89
C PRO A 234 -19.41 1.60 -4.61
N MET A 235 -19.65 2.24 -3.47
CA MET A 235 -19.45 1.66 -2.13
C MET A 235 -20.83 1.38 -1.54
N LYS A 236 -21.21 0.10 -1.45
CA LYS A 236 -22.55 -0.34 -1.01
C LYS A 236 -22.55 -1.19 0.26
N ALA A 237 -21.38 -1.63 0.71
CA ALA A 237 -21.20 -2.11 2.09
C ALA A 237 -20.71 -0.97 2.99
N ASP A 238 -20.63 -1.25 4.28
CA ASP A 238 -20.16 -0.30 5.29
C ASP A 238 -18.65 -0.13 5.19
N LEU A 239 -18.20 1.11 5.02
CA LEU A 239 -16.78 1.47 4.88
C LEU A 239 -15.91 0.94 6.02
N ALA A 240 -16.44 0.88 7.25
CA ALA A 240 -15.63 0.47 8.41
C ALA A 240 -15.36 -1.04 8.46
N CYS A 241 -15.96 -1.80 7.55
CA CYS A 241 -15.77 -3.23 7.44
C CYS A 241 -14.53 -3.54 6.60
N VAL A 242 -13.74 -4.51 7.06
CA VAL A 242 -12.48 -4.90 6.41
C VAL A 242 -12.65 -6.29 5.81
N ALA A 243 -12.24 -6.45 4.56
CA ALA A 243 -12.10 -7.71 3.85
C ALA A 243 -13.42 -8.51 3.76
N ASP A 244 -14.51 -7.81 3.45
CA ASP A 244 -15.86 -8.36 3.40
C ASP A 244 -15.96 -9.57 2.45
N TRP A 245 -15.26 -9.52 1.31
CA TRP A 245 -15.29 -10.60 0.32
C TRP A 245 -14.50 -11.81 0.78
N ASP A 246 -13.28 -11.60 1.26
CA ASP A 246 -12.47 -12.67 1.84
C ASP A 246 -13.22 -13.41 2.96
N SER A 247 -13.98 -12.63 3.75
CA SER A 247 -14.73 -13.09 4.91
C SER A 247 -15.98 -13.92 4.62
N VAL A 248 -16.45 -14.03 3.36
CA VAL A 248 -17.69 -14.74 3.05
C VAL A 248 -17.65 -16.23 3.40
N THR A 249 -16.46 -16.81 3.48
CA THR A 249 -16.31 -18.26 3.71
C THR A 249 -16.23 -18.65 5.19
N TYR A 250 -15.94 -17.70 6.08
CA TYR A 250 -15.67 -17.97 7.49
C TYR A 250 -16.36 -17.02 8.49
N SER A 251 -17.15 -16.05 8.01
CA SER A 251 -17.96 -15.15 8.85
C SER A 251 -19.46 -15.23 8.52
N SER A 252 -20.30 -14.66 9.37
CA SER A 252 -21.75 -14.50 9.12
C SER A 252 -22.07 -13.09 8.63
N ALA A 253 -23.04 -12.95 7.73
CA ALA A 253 -23.49 -11.65 7.25
C ALA A 253 -23.94 -10.68 8.38
N PRO A 254 -23.58 -9.38 8.34
CA PRO A 254 -22.68 -8.77 7.35
C PRO A 254 -21.25 -9.31 7.48
N HIS A 255 -20.69 -9.78 6.36
CA HIS A 255 -19.38 -10.39 6.32
C HIS A 255 -18.32 -9.33 6.57
N CYS A 256 -17.48 -9.60 7.57
CA CYS A 256 -16.50 -8.65 8.05
C CYS A 256 -15.39 -9.40 8.77
N LEU A 257 -14.14 -9.25 8.34
CA LEU A 257 -13.02 -9.86 9.02
C LEU A 257 -12.85 -9.20 10.38
N ARG A 258 -12.82 -7.86 10.35
CA ARG A 258 -12.73 -6.96 11.50
C ARG A 258 -13.41 -5.63 11.16
N ARG A 259 -13.66 -4.82 12.18
CA ARG A 259 -14.17 -3.46 12.03
C ARG A 259 -13.22 -2.43 12.61
N ILE A 260 -12.97 -1.36 11.87
CA ILE A 260 -12.16 -0.23 12.36
C ILE A 260 -12.97 0.83 13.10
N ASP A 261 -14.28 0.64 13.26
CA ASP A 261 -15.16 1.55 14.00
C ASP A 261 -15.71 0.91 15.30
N GLY A 262 -15.06 -0.14 15.81
CA GLY A 262 -15.47 -0.80 17.05
C GLY A 262 -15.48 0.10 18.30
N SER A 263 -16.00 -0.43 19.40
CA SER A 263 -16.06 0.27 20.69
C SER A 263 -14.92 -0.07 21.65
N LYS A 264 -14.00 -0.97 21.25
CA LYS A 264 -12.91 -1.44 22.12
C LYS A 264 -12.07 -0.26 22.63
N VAL A 265 -11.68 -0.37 23.89
CA VAL A 265 -10.73 0.52 24.58
C VAL A 265 -9.54 -0.29 25.09
N TYR A 266 -8.48 0.37 25.55
CA TYR A 266 -7.24 -0.27 26.01
C TYR A 266 -7.45 -1.36 27.09
N GLY A 267 -8.50 -1.24 27.90
CA GLY A 267 -8.88 -2.23 28.92
C GLY A 267 -9.42 -3.55 28.34
N ASP A 268 -9.89 -3.57 27.09
CA ASP A 268 -10.51 -4.73 26.44
C ASP A 268 -9.52 -5.69 25.79
N ARG A 269 -8.21 -5.42 25.91
CA ARG A 269 -7.17 -6.24 25.29
C ARG A 269 -7.22 -7.69 25.76
N VAL A 270 -7.02 -8.61 24.83
CA VAL A 270 -7.06 -10.06 25.03
C VAL A 270 -5.73 -10.76 24.79
N GLY A 271 -4.69 -10.02 24.37
CA GLY A 271 -3.38 -10.61 24.14
C GLY A 271 -3.18 -11.18 22.74
N GLU A 272 -3.95 -10.69 21.75
CA GLU A 272 -3.93 -11.15 20.36
C GLU A 272 -3.85 -9.92 19.46
N VAL A 273 -2.91 -9.92 18.50
CA VAL A 273 -2.52 -8.69 17.79
C VAL A 273 -3.67 -8.10 16.98
N HIS A 274 -4.45 -8.92 16.29
CA HIS A 274 -5.55 -8.45 15.44
C HIS A 274 -6.71 -7.92 16.30
N ALA A 275 -7.10 -8.65 17.34
CA ALA A 275 -8.18 -8.28 18.24
C ALA A 275 -7.85 -7.02 19.07
N ASP A 276 -6.60 -6.88 19.52
CA ASP A 276 -6.12 -5.71 20.26
C ASP A 276 -5.86 -4.52 19.30
N GLY A 277 -5.57 -4.80 18.02
CA GLY A 277 -5.39 -3.80 16.97
C GLY A 277 -6.64 -2.97 16.69
N GLU A 278 -7.84 -3.54 16.84
CA GLU A 278 -9.12 -2.82 16.69
C GLU A 278 -9.24 -1.58 17.61
N ILE A 279 -8.53 -1.56 18.74
CA ILE A 279 -8.46 -0.38 19.62
C ILE A 279 -7.73 0.76 18.91
N TRP A 280 -6.62 0.44 18.26
CA TRP A 280 -5.77 1.41 17.57
C TRP A 280 -6.39 1.87 16.26
N SER A 281 -6.93 0.96 15.44
CA SER A 281 -7.55 1.31 14.15
C SER A 281 -8.76 2.23 14.34
N ARG A 282 -9.51 2.03 15.42
CA ARG A 282 -10.58 2.95 15.83
C ARG A 282 -10.10 4.36 16.15
N ALA A 283 -8.97 4.51 16.84
CA ALA A 283 -8.40 5.84 17.05
C ALA A 283 -8.01 6.49 15.72
N LEU A 284 -7.40 5.74 14.79
CA LEU A 284 -7.02 6.25 13.46
C LEU A 284 -8.26 6.70 12.67
N PHE A 285 -9.33 5.90 12.69
CA PHE A 285 -10.59 6.22 12.03
C PHE A 285 -11.25 7.48 12.62
N ASP A 286 -11.28 7.62 13.95
CA ASP A 286 -11.79 8.82 14.62
C ASP A 286 -10.95 10.08 14.28
N ILE A 287 -9.62 9.95 14.21
CA ILE A 287 -8.72 11.04 13.79
C ILE A 287 -9.08 11.48 12.37
N ARG A 288 -9.27 10.52 11.47
CA ARG A 288 -9.58 10.78 10.07
C ARG A 288 -10.92 11.45 9.86
N ASN A 289 -11.95 10.98 10.55
CA ASN A 289 -13.28 11.58 10.52
C ASN A 289 -13.26 13.04 11.03
N ALA A 290 -12.41 13.36 12.01
CA ALA A 290 -12.34 14.70 12.57
C ALA A 290 -11.46 15.68 11.78
N LEU A 291 -10.35 15.21 11.19
CA LEU A 291 -9.38 16.08 10.49
C LEU A 291 -9.49 16.05 8.97
N GLY A 292 -10.24 15.08 8.44
CA GLY A 292 -10.32 14.78 7.01
C GLY A 292 -9.10 14.01 6.50
N ALA A 293 -9.32 13.29 5.39
CA ALA A 293 -8.39 12.37 4.74
C ALA A 293 -6.94 12.85 4.70
N ARG A 294 -6.69 13.92 3.94
CA ARG A 294 -5.33 14.37 3.64
C ARG A 294 -4.55 14.76 4.88
N THR A 295 -5.20 15.41 5.85
CA THR A 295 -4.54 15.89 7.08
C THR A 295 -4.23 14.72 8.00
N ALA A 296 -5.23 13.88 8.27
CA ALA A 296 -5.08 12.72 9.15
C ALA A 296 -4.03 11.73 8.63
N ASP A 297 -4.11 11.36 7.35
CA ASP A 297 -3.22 10.32 6.81
C ASP A 297 -1.77 10.78 6.75
N ARG A 298 -1.54 12.08 6.47
CA ARG A 298 -0.21 12.68 6.58
C ARG A 298 0.32 12.66 8.02
N ILE A 299 -0.53 12.89 9.02
CA ILE A 299 -0.12 12.80 10.43
C ILE A 299 0.21 11.35 10.81
N ILE A 300 -0.72 10.43 10.55
CA ILE A 300 -0.66 9.03 10.98
C ILE A 300 0.56 8.36 10.38
N ILE A 301 0.72 8.41 9.04
CA ILE A 301 1.83 7.75 8.35
C ILE A 301 3.17 8.41 8.69
N ASN A 302 3.21 9.74 8.86
CA ASN A 302 4.47 10.42 9.20
C ASN A 302 4.90 10.16 10.65
N ALA A 303 3.95 9.92 11.56
CA ALA A 303 4.26 9.61 12.95
C ALA A 303 5.05 8.29 13.08
N GLN A 304 4.77 7.32 12.20
CA GLN A 304 5.39 5.98 12.20
C GLN A 304 6.91 6.03 12.03
N PHE A 305 7.46 7.01 11.31
CA PHE A 305 8.91 7.22 11.20
C PHE A 305 9.60 7.50 12.55
N GLY A 306 8.84 7.89 13.56
CA GLY A 306 9.32 8.14 14.91
C GLY A 306 9.10 6.99 15.89
N PHE A 307 8.62 5.83 15.43
CA PHE A 307 8.40 4.63 16.23
C PHE A 307 9.70 3.80 16.33
N ALA A 308 9.73 2.87 17.29
CA ALA A 308 10.71 1.81 17.48
C ALA A 308 10.07 0.42 17.26
N PRO A 309 10.87 -0.65 17.04
CA PRO A 309 10.35 -2.00 16.78
C PRO A 309 9.32 -2.54 17.78
N ASP A 310 9.44 -2.15 19.04
CA ASP A 310 8.64 -2.60 20.18
C ASP A 310 7.67 -1.52 20.73
N THR A 311 7.42 -0.46 19.95
CA THR A 311 6.62 0.73 20.37
C THR A 311 5.33 0.35 21.08
N SER A 312 5.13 0.92 22.26
CA SER A 312 3.87 0.80 23.01
C SER A 312 2.75 1.67 22.43
N PHE A 313 1.49 1.34 22.72
CA PHE A 313 0.33 2.18 22.35
C PHE A 313 0.48 3.61 22.87
N LYS A 314 0.98 3.77 24.10
CA LYS A 314 1.24 5.08 24.70
C LYS A 314 2.26 5.87 23.88
N ASP A 315 3.39 5.27 23.55
CA ASP A 315 4.48 5.97 22.87
C ASP A 315 4.10 6.31 21.42
N ALA A 316 3.40 5.41 20.74
CA ALA A 316 2.83 5.69 19.42
C ALA A 316 1.82 6.84 19.46
N ALA A 317 0.94 6.87 20.48
CA ALA A 317 -0.07 7.93 20.61
C ALA A 317 0.60 9.30 20.87
N LEU A 318 1.55 9.36 21.80
CA LEU A 318 2.33 10.57 22.08
C LEU A 318 3.10 11.04 20.84
N LYS A 319 3.69 10.12 20.07
CA LYS A 319 4.40 10.45 18.82
C LYS A 319 3.45 11.00 17.76
N THR A 320 2.26 10.44 17.64
CA THR A 320 1.23 10.86 16.68
C THR A 320 0.68 12.25 17.04
N ILE A 321 0.41 12.51 18.32
CA ILE A 321 0.01 13.83 18.83
C ILE A 321 1.10 14.87 18.55
N ALA A 322 2.36 14.56 18.88
CA ALA A 322 3.47 15.48 18.63
C ALA A 322 3.68 15.74 17.12
N THR A 323 3.40 14.75 16.28
CA THR A 323 3.48 14.89 14.81
C THR A 323 2.36 15.79 14.29
N ALA A 324 1.14 15.63 14.78
CA ALA A 324 0.02 16.53 14.50
C ALA A 324 0.34 17.98 14.88
N GLU A 325 0.91 18.19 16.07
CA GLU A 325 1.29 19.53 16.54
C GLU A 325 2.33 20.18 15.63
N ARG A 326 3.39 19.43 15.26
CA ARG A 326 4.44 19.95 14.38
C ARG A 326 3.93 20.29 12.97
N MET A 327 3.01 19.49 12.43
CA MET A 327 2.55 19.64 11.05
C MET A 327 1.38 20.61 10.88
N TYR A 328 0.47 20.64 11.85
CA TYR A 328 -0.83 21.31 11.72
C TYR A 328 -1.25 22.10 12.98
N GLY A 329 -0.37 22.21 13.97
CA GLY A 329 -0.58 23.02 15.17
C GLY A 329 -1.44 22.36 16.25
N THR A 330 -1.67 23.10 17.33
CA THR A 330 -2.29 22.60 18.57
C THR A 330 -3.69 22.05 18.36
N SER A 331 -4.51 22.65 17.50
CA SER A 331 -5.88 22.17 17.25
C SER A 331 -5.92 20.76 16.66
N ALA A 332 -4.99 20.44 15.75
CA ALA A 332 -4.90 19.10 15.18
C ALA A 332 -4.37 18.11 16.24
N ALA A 333 -3.39 18.53 17.04
CA ALA A 333 -2.86 17.74 18.15
C ALA A 333 -3.93 17.41 19.20
N ASP A 334 -4.80 18.36 19.53
CA ASP A 334 -5.91 18.17 20.48
C ASP A 334 -6.95 17.19 19.94
N THR A 335 -7.21 17.23 18.63
CA THR A 335 -8.10 16.27 17.96
C THR A 335 -7.53 14.85 18.04
N VAL A 336 -6.25 14.68 17.68
CA VAL A 336 -5.55 13.40 17.78
C VAL A 336 -5.50 12.90 19.22
N ARG A 337 -5.22 13.78 20.18
CA ARG A 337 -5.22 13.45 21.61
C ARG A 337 -6.58 12.98 22.09
N SER A 338 -7.65 13.61 21.62
CA SER A 338 -9.02 13.23 21.97
C SER A 338 -9.40 11.84 21.47
N ALA A 339 -8.97 11.47 20.25
CA ALA A 339 -9.19 10.12 19.73
C ALA A 339 -8.51 9.05 20.59
N PHE A 340 -7.24 9.23 20.94
CA PHE A 340 -6.53 8.28 21.80
C PHE A 340 -7.07 8.25 23.24
N LYS A 341 -7.52 9.39 23.79
CA LYS A 341 -8.25 9.40 25.06
C LYS A 341 -9.55 8.62 24.99
N GLY A 342 -10.29 8.75 23.89
CA GLY A 342 -11.53 7.99 23.66
C GLY A 342 -11.31 6.48 23.60
N ARG A 343 -10.07 6.03 23.37
CA ARG A 343 -9.65 4.62 23.44
C ARG A 343 -8.99 4.23 24.76
N GLU A 344 -8.97 5.15 25.73
CA GLU A 344 -8.33 4.98 27.04
C GLU A 344 -6.85 4.58 26.95
N ILE A 345 -6.14 5.03 25.91
CA ILE A 345 -4.70 4.77 25.77
C ILE A 345 -3.96 5.35 26.99
N PRO A 346 -3.15 4.54 27.71
CA PRO A 346 -2.59 4.96 28.98
C PRO A 346 -1.61 6.12 28.81
N GLY A 347 -1.65 7.07 29.74
CA GLY A 347 -0.70 8.18 29.79
C GLY A 347 -0.97 9.31 28.80
N ILE A 348 -2.14 9.34 28.16
CA ILE A 348 -2.59 10.45 27.31
C ILE A 348 -3.41 11.44 28.16
N GLN A 349 -2.80 12.59 28.50
CA GLN A 349 -3.36 13.60 29.41
C GLN A 349 -4.27 14.62 28.77
#